data_AF-A0AAD5NZD8-F1
#
_entry.id   AF-A0AAD5NZD8-F1
#
_cell.length_a   1.000
_cell.length_b   1.000
_cell.length_c   1.000
_cell.angle_alpha   90.00
_cell.angle_beta   90.00
_cell.angle_gamma   90.00
#
_symmetry.space_group_name_H-M   'P 1'
#
loop_
_entity.id
_entity.type
_entity.pdbx_description
1 polymer ?
#
loop_
_entity_poly.entity_id
_entity_poly.type
_entity_poly.pdbx_seq_one_letter_code
_entity_poly.pdbx_strand_id
1 'polypeptide(L)'
;MPAMIGKAKTQQRLIDNLADEFGKVQREHHLPPGDFPNVEHFKEVLSGYNFDKFEKLKPKMIQSVDDMLGYGIPDLLKNFRNPYD
;
A
#
# COMPACT_ATOMS: atom_id res chain seq x y z
N MET A 1 3.54 -7.39 13.66
CA MET A 1 2.97 -8.50 14.46
C MET A 1 3.81 -8.73 15.71
N PRO A 2 3.22 -9.08 16.87
CA PRO A 2 3.98 -9.40 18.07
C PRO A 2 4.83 -10.66 17.86
N ALA A 3 6.05 -10.67 18.40
CA ALA A 3 7.02 -11.74 18.12
C ALA A 3 6.62 -13.12 18.69
N MET A 4 5.93 -13.16 19.82
CA MET A 4 5.72 -14.40 20.59
C MET A 4 4.25 -14.73 20.87
N ILE A 5 3.49 -13.85 21.54
CA ILE A 5 2.11 -14.14 22.02
C ILE A 5 1.14 -13.07 21.52
N GLY A 6 -0.12 -13.45 21.26
CA GLY A 6 -1.19 -12.51 20.92
C GLY A 6 -1.29 -12.14 19.44
N LYS A 7 -0.65 -12.92 18.56
CA LYS A 7 -0.66 -12.74 17.11
C LYS A 7 -2.07 -12.72 16.53
N ALA A 8 -2.87 -13.76 16.79
CA ALA A 8 -4.25 -13.83 16.31
C ALA A 8 -5.10 -12.64 16.79
N LYS A 9 -5.01 -12.28 18.07
CA LYS A 9 -5.72 -11.12 18.64
C LYS A 9 -5.28 -9.81 17.99
N THR A 10 -3.98 -9.66 17.70
CA THR A 10 -3.46 -8.46 17.04
C THR A 10 -3.90 -8.39 15.59
N GLN A 11 -3.87 -9.50 14.86
CA GLN A 11 -4.38 -9.58 13.48
C GLN A 11 -5.85 -9.20 13.43
N GLN A 12 -6.69 -9.80 14.29
CA GLN A 12 -8.11 -9.46 14.35
C GLN A 12 -8.31 -7.96 14.64
N ARG A 13 -7.59 -7.41 15.62
CA ARG A 13 -7.66 -5.98 15.93
C ARG A 13 -7.26 -5.08 14.74
N LEU A 14 -6.27 -5.47 13.94
CA LEU A 14 -5.86 -4.72 12.76
C LEU A 14 -6.92 -4.77 11.65
N ILE A 15 -7.58 -5.92 11.47
CA ILE A 15 -8.68 -6.09 10.51
C ILE A 15 -9.91 -5.28 10.96
N ASP A 16 -10.27 -5.35 12.25
CA ASP A 16 -11.43 -4.63 12.79
C ASP A 16 -11.26 -3.10 12.63
N ASN A 17 -10.04 -2.60 12.85
CA ASN A 17 -9.71 -1.17 12.76
C ASN A 17 -9.06 -0.80 11.41
N LEU A 18 -9.28 -1.58 10.33
CA LEU A 18 -8.59 -1.39 9.06
C LEU A 18 -8.78 0.02 8.47
N ALA A 19 -9.97 0.61 8.61
CA ALA A 19 -10.24 1.97 8.15
C ALA A 19 -9.32 3.01 8.81
N ASP A 20 -9.06 2.87 10.11
CA ASP A 20 -8.16 3.75 10.84
C ASP A 20 -6.71 3.55 10.41
N GLU A 21 -6.30 2.30 10.16
CA GLU A 21 -4.96 2.00 9.65
C GLU A 21 -4.76 2.59 8.24
N PHE A 22 -5.77 2.53 7.36
CA PHE A 22 -5.74 3.23 6.07
C PHE A 22 -5.60 4.74 6.26
N GLY A 23 -6.38 5.34 7.16
CA GLY A 23 -6.27 6.77 7.47
C GLY A 23 -4.91 7.20 8.01
N LYS A 24 -4.20 6.33 8.74
CA LYS A 24 -2.81 6.59 9.15
C LYS A 24 -1.86 6.57 7.96
N VAL A 25 -1.92 5.52 7.13
CA VAL A 25 -1.08 5.38 5.93
C VAL A 25 -1.29 6.55 4.96
N GLN A 26 -2.54 6.98 4.76
CA GLN A 26 -2.89 8.17 3.98
C GLN A 26 -2.14 9.42 4.45
N ARG A 27 -2.19 9.70 5.75
CA ARG A 27 -1.55 10.89 6.33
C ARG A 27 -0.03 10.79 6.33
N GLU A 28 0.52 9.63 6.64
CA GLU A 28 1.96 9.42 6.75
C GLU A 28 2.67 9.47 5.40
N HIS A 29 2.02 8.96 4.34
CA HIS A 29 2.58 8.89 2.99
C HIS A 29 1.95 9.88 2.01
N HIS A 30 1.07 10.78 2.48
CA HIS A 30 0.38 11.79 1.67
C HIS A 30 -0.39 11.21 0.48
N LEU A 31 -1.03 10.05 0.69
CA LEU A 31 -1.73 9.34 -0.37
C LEU A 31 -3.20 9.80 -0.46
N PRO A 32 -3.74 10.03 -1.68
CA PRO A 32 -5.15 10.33 -1.90
C PRO A 32 -6.07 9.20 -1.40
N PRO A 33 -7.28 9.53 -0.95
CA PRO A 33 -8.23 8.52 -0.50
C PRO A 33 -8.73 7.59 -1.63
N GLY A 34 -8.69 8.06 -2.89
CA GLY A 34 -9.10 7.29 -4.06
C GLY A 34 -8.18 6.12 -4.39
N ASP A 35 -6.94 6.13 -3.89
CA ASP A 35 -5.95 5.07 -4.16
C ASP A 35 -6.15 3.85 -3.23
N PHE A 36 -7.03 3.95 -2.24
CA PHE A 36 -7.26 2.90 -1.26
C PHE A 36 -8.41 1.97 -1.71
N PRO A 37 -8.27 0.66 -1.46
CA PRO A 37 -9.32 -0.31 -1.79
C PRO A 37 -10.53 -0.17 -0.85
N ASN A 38 -11.66 -0.80 -1.24
CA ASN A 38 -12.83 -0.89 -0.38
C ASN A 38 -12.50 -1.63 0.93
N VAL A 39 -12.78 -1.00 2.06
CA VAL A 39 -12.41 -1.48 3.39
C VAL A 39 -13.01 -2.85 3.70
N GLU A 40 -14.31 -3.05 3.46
CA GLU A 40 -14.98 -4.31 3.82
C GLU A 40 -14.47 -5.47 2.97
N HIS A 41 -14.31 -5.27 1.67
CA HIS A 41 -13.71 -6.27 0.80
C HIS A 41 -12.26 -6.60 1.22
N PHE A 42 -11.47 -5.59 1.57
CA PHE A 42 -10.08 -5.82 1.99
C PHE A 42 -9.99 -6.55 3.34
N LYS A 43 -10.93 -6.33 4.27
CA LYS A 43 -11.04 -7.10 5.53
C LYS A 43 -11.31 -8.58 5.25
N GLU A 44 -12.24 -8.90 4.35
CA GLU A 44 -12.56 -10.28 3.96
C GLU A 44 -11.33 -10.99 3.40
N VAL A 45 -10.62 -10.33 2.48
CA VAL A 45 -9.39 -10.86 1.89
C VAL A 45 -8.33 -11.09 2.97
N LEU A 46 -8.03 -10.08 3.80
CA LEU A 46 -7.02 -10.17 4.86
C LEU A 46 -7.31 -11.26 5.90
N SER A 47 -8.58 -11.58 6.15
CA SER A 47 -8.99 -12.63 7.08
C SER A 47 -8.49 -14.02 6.65
N GLY A 48 -8.24 -14.23 5.35
CA GLY A 48 -7.67 -15.47 4.81
C GLY A 48 -6.14 -15.57 4.90
N TYR A 49 -5.43 -14.53 5.34
CA TYR A 49 -3.96 -14.50 5.38
C TYR A 49 -3.40 -14.61 6.80
N ASN A 50 -2.15 -15.07 6.90
CA ASN A 50 -1.37 -14.99 8.12
C ASN A 50 -0.38 -13.81 8.04
N PHE A 51 -0.58 -12.80 8.88
CA PHE A 51 0.20 -11.56 8.84
C PHE A 51 1.66 -11.75 9.24
N ASP A 52 2.01 -12.83 9.94
CA ASP A 52 3.41 -13.15 10.25
C ASP A 52 4.23 -13.50 8.99
N LYS A 53 3.55 -13.90 7.91
CA LYS A 53 4.18 -14.22 6.62
C LYS A 53 4.32 -13.01 5.71
N PHE A 54 3.82 -11.84 6.12
CA PHE A 54 3.99 -10.64 5.33
C PHE A 54 5.44 -10.19 5.32
N GLU A 55 5.92 -9.86 4.13
CA GLU A 55 7.23 -9.25 3.94
C GLU A 55 7.28 -7.91 4.67
N LYS A 56 8.43 -7.60 5.27
CA LYS A 56 8.67 -6.27 5.80
C LYS A 56 8.71 -5.25 4.67
N LEU A 57 8.28 -4.02 4.96
CA LEU A 57 8.40 -2.92 4.01
C LEU A 57 9.87 -2.76 3.58
N LYS A 58 10.10 -2.66 2.26
CA LYS A 58 11.42 -2.48 1.66
C LYS A 58 11.47 -1.07 1.06
N PRO A 59 12.03 -0.06 1.75
CA PRO A 59 12.00 1.33 1.29
C PRO A 59 12.58 1.52 -0.11
N LYS A 60 13.61 0.76 -0.48
CA LYS A 60 14.20 0.79 -1.82
C LYS A 60 13.20 0.43 -2.93
N MET A 61 12.29 -0.51 -2.68
CA MET A 61 11.30 -0.90 -3.67
C MET A 61 10.26 0.20 -3.88
N ILE A 62 9.88 0.91 -2.80
CA ILE A 62 9.00 2.09 -2.89
C ILE A 62 9.70 3.21 -3.67
N GLN A 63 10.95 3.52 -3.32
CA GLN A 63 11.73 4.54 -4.03
C GLN A 63 11.84 4.24 -5.54
N SER A 64 12.05 2.98 -5.93
CA SER A 64 12.10 2.62 -7.36
C SER A 64 10.77 2.90 -8.09
N VAL A 65 9.64 2.73 -7.41
CA VAL A 65 8.32 3.07 -7.97
C VAL A 65 8.15 4.59 -8.03
N ASP A 66 8.54 5.31 -6.99
CA ASP A 66 8.48 6.79 -6.95
C ASP A 66 9.35 7.41 -8.05
N ASP A 67 10.57 6.90 -8.26
CA ASP A 67 11.47 7.36 -9.32
C ASP A 67 10.89 7.07 -10.72
N MET A 68 10.25 5.90 -10.89
CA MET A 68 9.57 5.56 -12.13
C MET A 68 8.41 6.52 -12.40
N LEU A 69 7.59 6.84 -11.39
CA LEU A 69 6.46 7.77 -11.53
C LEU A 69 6.94 9.22 -11.78
N GLY A 70 7.97 9.66 -11.05
CA GLY A 70 8.48 11.04 -11.08
C GLY A 70 9.36 11.37 -12.28
N TYR A 71 10.12 10.40 -12.79
CA TYR A 71 11.09 10.61 -13.88
C TYR A 71 10.88 9.65 -15.05
N GLY A 72 10.75 8.36 -14.77
CA GLY A 72 10.67 7.32 -15.80
C GLY A 72 9.50 7.50 -16.77
N ILE A 73 8.28 7.70 -16.25
CA ILE A 73 7.08 7.92 -17.08
C ILE A 73 7.18 9.26 -17.83
N PRO A 74 7.47 10.42 -17.19
CA PRO A 74 7.63 11.66 -17.92
C PRO A 74 8.68 11.61 -19.04
N ASP A 75 9.82 10.97 -18.80
CA ASP A 75 10.88 10.83 -19.82
C ASP A 75 10.46 9.91 -20.95
N LEU A 76 9.73 8.82 -20.64
CA LEU A 76 9.11 7.98 -21.66
C LEU A 76 8.11 8.78 -22.50
N LEU A 77 7.28 9.61 -21.88
CA LEU A 77 6.31 10.46 -22.56
C LEU A 77 6.95 11.46 -23.53
N LYS A 78 8.09 12.06 -23.18
CA LYS A 78 8.86 12.95 -24.08
C LYS A 78 9.34 12.25 -25.35
N ASN A 79 9.60 10.94 -25.28
CA ASN A 79 10.06 10.16 -26.43
C ASN A 79 8.93 9.81 -27.40
N PHE A 80 7.67 9.92 -26.98
CA PHE A 80 6.55 9.80 -27.90
C PHE A 80 6.40 11.11 -28.67
N ARG A 81 6.50 11.05 -30.00
CA ARG A 81 6.06 12.15 -30.86
C ARG A 81 4.58 12.43 -30.61
N ASN A 82 4.23 13.71 -30.50
CA ASN A 82 2.84 14.11 -30.53
C ASN A 82 2.22 13.59 -31.84
N PRO A 83 1.22 12.68 -31.81
CA PRO A 83 0.59 12.19 -33.03
C PRO A 83 -0.26 13.26 -33.74
N TYR A 84 -0.38 14.44 -33.13
CA TYR A 84 -1.07 15.61 -33.67
C TYR A 84 -0.13 16.72 -34.14
N ASP A 85 1.20 16.49 -34.17
CA ASP A 85 2.17 17.31 -34.90
C ASP A 85 2.36 16.80 -36.35
#